data_AF-A0A961PR86-F1
#
_entry.id   AF-A0A961PR86-F1
#
_cell.length_a   1.000
_cell.length_b   1.000
_cell.length_c   1.000
_cell.angle_alpha   90.00
_cell.angle_beta   90.00
_cell.angle_gamma   90.00
#
_symmetry.space_group_name_H-M   'P 1'
#
loop_
_entity.id
_entity.type
_entity.pdbx_description
1 polymer ?
#
loop_
_entity_poly.entity_id
_entity_poly.type
_entity_poly.pdbx_seq_one_letter_code
_entity_poly.pdbx_strand_id
1 'polypeptide(L)'
;DRGEYTVSADLGQSWYSGSEYARFARLSLGQSYSLTPATRVQAAVSGERQIGITTNDLDTLRADVSVSRILPSGALVRLIASAATATSPVASEEFTGLGLRAQLLLARPVLGAEFVFELGYRARDYDVSPHGPDGRHDRRLGADVTLIFSDIDYYGFNPTMTIYGSVTNSNIGLYDADRSGINFGIQSAF
;
A
#
# COMPACT_ATOMS: atom_id res chain seq x y z
N ASP A 1 -9.33 -6.45 -27.44
CA ASP A 1 -8.63 -6.51 -26.14
C ASP A 1 -9.53 -7.07 -25.06
N ARG A 2 -9.10 -8.14 -24.39
CA ARG A 2 -9.87 -8.79 -23.32
C ARG A 2 -9.47 -8.14 -22.00
N GLY A 3 -10.44 -7.59 -21.28
CA GLY A 3 -10.23 -7.18 -19.90
C GLY A 3 -9.83 -8.39 -19.05
N GLU A 4 -8.98 -8.16 -18.07
CA GLU A 4 -8.51 -9.19 -17.13
C GLU A 4 -9.16 -8.95 -15.78
N TYR A 5 -9.68 -10.02 -15.18
CA TYR A 5 -10.21 -10.01 -13.82
C TYR A 5 -9.21 -10.65 -12.87
N THR A 6 -9.00 -10.02 -11.72
CA THR A 6 -8.10 -10.50 -10.68
C THR A 6 -8.89 -10.69 -9.40
N VAL A 7 -8.65 -11.80 -8.71
CA VAL A 7 -9.15 -12.06 -7.36
C VAL A 7 -7.95 -12.43 -6.51
N SER A 8 -7.77 -11.74 -5.38
CA SER A 8 -6.73 -12.07 -4.40
C SER A 8 -7.33 -12.24 -3.01
N ALA A 9 -6.79 -13.19 -2.27
CA ALA A 9 -7.12 -13.40 -0.87
C ALA A 9 -5.81 -13.43 -0.08
N ASP A 10 -5.74 -12.61 0.98
CA ASP A 10 -4.57 -12.46 1.81
C ASP A 10 -4.96 -12.74 3.26
N LEU A 11 -4.15 -13.54 3.96
CA LEU A 11 -4.29 -13.80 5.38
C LEU A 11 -2.96 -13.46 6.05
N GLY A 12 -3.02 -12.82 7.21
CA GLY A 12 -1.79 -12.46 7.91
C GLY A 12 -1.98 -12.21 9.39
N GLN A 13 -0.84 -12.04 10.05
CA GLN A 13 -0.73 -11.78 11.48
C GLN A 13 0.45 -10.85 11.73
N SER A 14 0.33 -10.08 12.81
CA SER A 14 1.31 -9.10 13.24
C SER A 14 1.63 -9.31 14.71
N TRP A 15 2.85 -8.93 15.10
CA TRP A 15 3.36 -9.04 16.46
C TRP A 15 3.92 -7.70 16.93
N TYR A 16 3.75 -7.41 18.21
CA TYR A 16 4.31 -6.25 18.86
C TYR A 16 4.94 -6.67 20.18
N SER A 17 6.20 -6.28 20.41
CA SER A 17 6.95 -6.65 21.62
C SER A 17 6.98 -8.17 21.90
N GLY A 18 7.11 -8.98 20.85
CA GLY A 18 7.15 -10.45 20.93
C GLY A 18 5.80 -11.13 21.19
N SER A 19 4.72 -10.35 21.36
CA SER A 19 3.36 -10.84 21.56
C SER A 19 2.51 -10.63 20.30
N GLU A 20 1.53 -11.49 20.09
CA GLU A 20 0.60 -11.33 18.98
C GLU A 20 -0.21 -10.03 19.12
N TYR A 21 -0.29 -9.25 18.04
CA TYR A 21 -0.92 -7.94 18.03
C TYR A 21 -2.29 -7.96 17.34
N ALA A 22 -2.34 -8.48 16.11
CA ALA A 22 -3.57 -8.59 15.32
C ALA A 22 -3.43 -9.65 14.22
N ARG A 23 -4.56 -10.21 13.80
CA ARG A 23 -4.70 -11.03 12.58
C ARG A 23 -5.54 -10.28 11.55
N PHE A 24 -5.38 -10.59 10.27
CA PHE A 24 -6.24 -10.03 9.24
C PHE A 24 -6.57 -11.04 8.14
N ALA A 25 -7.71 -10.79 7.51
CA ALA A 25 -8.10 -11.42 6.25
C ALA A 25 -8.55 -10.33 5.27
N ARG A 26 -8.03 -10.36 4.05
CA ARG A 26 -8.35 -9.42 2.98
C ARG A 26 -8.78 -10.16 1.73
N LEU A 27 -9.83 -9.66 1.08
CA LEU A 27 -10.26 -10.09 -0.24
C LEU A 27 -10.22 -8.88 -1.17
N SER A 28 -9.62 -9.04 -2.35
CA SER A 28 -9.57 -8.00 -3.37
C SER A 28 -10.10 -8.51 -4.71
N LEU A 29 -10.90 -7.68 -5.37
CA LEU A 29 -11.43 -7.90 -6.71
C LEU A 29 -10.95 -6.77 -7.60
N GLY A 30 -10.40 -7.11 -8.77
CA GLY A 30 -9.85 -6.15 -9.71
C GLY A 30 -10.28 -6.43 -11.14
N GLN A 31 -10.39 -5.36 -11.93
CA GLN A 31 -10.56 -5.44 -13.37
C GLN A 31 -9.55 -4.51 -14.05
N SER A 32 -8.85 -5.01 -15.06
CA SER A 32 -7.94 -4.21 -15.86
C SER A 32 -8.29 -4.23 -17.35
N TYR A 33 -7.96 -3.14 -18.03
CA TYR A 33 -8.22 -2.93 -19.44
C TYR A 33 -7.03 -2.22 -20.11
N SER A 34 -6.54 -2.78 -21.21
CA SER A 34 -5.51 -2.14 -22.03
C SER A 34 -6.18 -1.10 -22.94
N LEU A 35 -5.89 0.18 -22.71
CA LEU A 35 -6.34 1.27 -23.58
C LEU A 35 -5.51 1.34 -24.86
N THR A 36 -4.22 1.05 -24.74
CA THR A 36 -3.27 0.92 -25.84
C THR A 36 -2.27 -0.20 -25.50
N PRO A 37 -1.42 -0.65 -26.43
CA PRO A 37 -0.37 -1.61 -26.10
C PRO A 37 0.59 -1.14 -24.98
N ALA A 38 0.71 0.17 -24.78
CA ALA A 38 1.59 0.76 -23.78
C ALA A 38 0.85 1.33 -22.56
N THR A 39 -0.49 1.28 -22.51
CA THR A 39 -1.28 1.91 -21.43
C THR A 39 -2.37 0.98 -20.93
N ARG A 40 -2.38 0.72 -19.62
CA ARG A 40 -3.39 -0.09 -18.95
C ARG A 40 -4.06 0.72 -17.85
N VAL A 41 -5.37 0.57 -17.72
CA VAL A 41 -6.14 1.08 -16.59
C VAL A 41 -6.62 -0.10 -15.76
N GLN A 42 -6.66 0.07 -14.44
CA GLN A 42 -7.17 -0.94 -13.53
C GLN A 42 -8.02 -0.28 -12.45
N ALA A 43 -9.14 -0.91 -12.12
CA ALA A 43 -9.93 -0.60 -10.93
C ALA A 43 -9.92 -1.81 -10.01
N ALA A 44 -9.86 -1.59 -8.69
CA ALA A 44 -9.93 -2.64 -7.70
C ALA A 44 -10.73 -2.20 -6.47
N VAL A 45 -11.39 -3.14 -5.83
CA VAL A 45 -12.04 -2.98 -4.52
C VAL A 45 -11.52 -4.07 -3.61
N SER A 46 -11.21 -3.72 -2.36
CA SER A 46 -10.76 -4.66 -1.34
C SER A 46 -11.47 -4.43 -0.03
N GLY A 47 -11.83 -5.52 0.63
CA GLY A 47 -12.35 -5.53 1.99
C GLY A 47 -11.37 -6.27 2.90
N GLU A 48 -11.05 -5.68 4.04
CA GLU A 48 -10.18 -6.27 5.06
C GLU A 48 -10.91 -6.33 6.40
N ARG A 49 -10.90 -7.50 7.03
CA ARG A 49 -11.26 -7.69 8.45
C ARG A 49 -9.97 -7.85 9.23
N GLN A 50 -9.69 -6.92 10.13
CA GLN A 50 -8.68 -7.07 11.17
C GLN A 50 -9.33 -7.54 12.46
N ILE A 51 -8.81 -8.62 13.03
CA ILE A 51 -9.16 -9.11 14.36
C ILE A 51 -8.05 -8.68 15.31
N GLY A 52 -8.39 -7.78 16.23
CA GLY A 52 -7.46 -7.24 17.20
C GLY A 52 -7.24 -8.20 18.38
N ILE A 53 -5.98 -8.45 18.73
CA ILE A 53 -5.62 -9.23 19.94
C ILE A 53 -5.27 -8.26 21.07
N THR A 54 -4.41 -7.30 20.79
CA THR A 54 -4.03 -6.21 21.72
C THR A 54 -4.39 -4.82 21.17
N THR A 55 -5.25 -4.79 20.16
CA THR A 55 -5.80 -3.61 19.49
C THR A 55 -7.29 -3.86 19.23
N ASN A 56 -8.03 -2.88 18.75
CA ASN A 56 -9.42 -3.09 18.38
C ASN A 56 -9.56 -3.76 17.00
N ASP A 57 -10.70 -4.40 16.80
CA ASP A 57 -11.14 -4.86 15.49
C ASP A 57 -11.32 -3.66 14.55
N LEU A 58 -10.99 -3.86 13.29
CA LEU A 58 -11.10 -2.83 12.27
C LEU A 58 -11.49 -3.47 10.94
N ASP A 59 -12.62 -3.03 10.38
CA ASP A 59 -13.02 -3.39 9.02
C ASP A 59 -12.65 -2.25 8.09
N THR A 60 -11.94 -2.53 7.00
CA THR A 60 -11.59 -1.51 6.01
C THR A 60 -12.12 -1.89 4.64
N LEU A 61 -12.86 -0.98 4.01
CA LEU A 61 -13.22 -1.06 2.60
C LEU A 61 -12.38 -0.04 1.82
N ARG A 62 -11.73 -0.48 0.76
CA ARG A 62 -10.87 0.36 -0.09
C ARG A 62 -11.19 0.18 -1.55
N ALA A 63 -11.22 1.27 -2.28
CA ALA A 63 -11.29 1.30 -3.74
C ALA A 63 -10.04 1.97 -4.31
N ASP A 64 -9.49 1.41 -5.37
CA ASP A 64 -8.32 1.90 -6.08
C ASP A 64 -8.62 2.03 -7.58
N VAL A 65 -8.13 3.10 -8.19
CA VAL A 65 -8.06 3.26 -9.65
C VAL A 65 -6.63 3.57 -10.01
N SER A 66 -6.10 2.90 -11.02
CA SER A 66 -4.74 3.14 -11.49
C SER A 66 -4.62 3.19 -13.00
N VAL A 67 -3.65 3.97 -13.46
CA VAL A 67 -3.20 3.99 -14.84
C VAL A 67 -1.71 3.66 -14.84
N SER A 68 -1.32 2.67 -15.66
CA SER A 68 0.07 2.35 -15.92
C SER A 68 0.41 2.62 -17.38
N ARG A 69 1.61 3.14 -17.61
CA ARG A 69 2.12 3.44 -18.94
C ARG A 69 3.57 3.03 -19.08
N ILE A 70 3.87 2.29 -20.14
CA ILE A 70 5.23 2.03 -20.61
C ILE A 70 5.69 3.26 -21.39
N LEU A 71 6.79 3.86 -20.96
CA LEU A 71 7.41 5.01 -21.60
C LEU A 71 8.27 4.58 -22.79
N PRO A 72 8.63 5.51 -23.71
CA PRO A 72 9.55 5.20 -24.81
C PRO A 72 10.91 4.66 -24.35
N SER A 73 11.33 4.98 -23.12
CA SER A 73 12.54 4.45 -22.49
C SER A 73 12.43 2.97 -22.08
N GLY A 74 11.23 2.39 -22.11
CA GLY A 74 10.91 1.06 -21.58
C GLY A 74 10.53 1.07 -20.08
N ALA A 75 10.65 2.21 -19.40
CA ALA A 75 10.29 2.32 -17.99
C ALA A 75 8.76 2.28 -17.83
N LEU A 76 8.26 1.73 -16.72
CA LEU A 76 6.84 1.70 -16.41
C LEU A 76 6.53 2.73 -15.34
N VAL A 77 5.61 3.65 -15.63
CA VAL A 77 5.05 4.58 -14.66
C VAL A 77 3.65 4.13 -14.31
N ARG A 78 3.30 4.13 -13.02
CA ARG A 78 1.94 3.88 -12.54
C ARG A 78 1.49 4.98 -11.59
N LEU A 79 0.30 5.51 -11.82
CA LEU A 79 -0.39 6.42 -10.90
C LEU A 79 -1.60 5.69 -10.31
N ILE A 80 -1.79 5.81 -9.01
CA ILE A 80 -2.89 5.17 -8.27
C ILE A 80 -3.59 6.23 -7.43
N ALA A 81 -4.91 6.30 -7.57
CA ALA A 81 -5.79 7.02 -6.67
C ALA A 81 -6.57 6.02 -5.83
N SER A 82 -6.79 6.34 -4.56
CA SER A 82 -7.49 5.45 -3.63
C SER A 82 -8.42 6.18 -2.70
N ALA A 83 -9.54 5.54 -2.38
CA ALA A 83 -10.45 5.93 -1.31
C ALA A 83 -10.60 4.77 -0.33
N ALA A 84 -10.73 5.06 0.95
CA ALA A 84 -10.95 4.06 1.97
C ALA A 84 -11.90 4.56 3.05
N THR A 85 -12.65 3.64 3.65
CA THR A 85 -13.39 3.84 4.89
C THR A 85 -13.06 2.70 5.84
N ALA A 86 -12.98 3.00 7.13
CA ALA A 86 -12.76 2.00 8.16
C ALA A 86 -13.76 2.18 9.31
N THR A 87 -14.28 1.05 9.79
CA THR A 87 -15.25 0.98 10.90
C THR A 87 -14.71 0.12 12.02
N SER A 88 -15.03 0.46 13.27
CA SER A 88 -14.50 -0.20 14.45
C SER A 88 -15.50 -0.09 15.61
N PRO A 89 -15.50 -1.04 16.58
CA PRO A 89 -16.19 -0.85 17.85
C PRO A 89 -15.74 0.40 18.63
N VAL A 90 -14.56 0.96 18.30
CA VAL A 90 -14.02 2.18 18.89
C VAL A 90 -14.07 3.31 17.87
N ALA A 91 -14.99 4.26 18.07
CA ALA A 91 -15.25 5.36 17.15
C ALA A 91 -14.01 6.20 16.79
N SER A 92 -13.04 6.33 17.72
CA SER A 92 -11.81 7.09 17.45
C SER A 92 -10.82 6.40 16.50
N GLU A 93 -11.07 5.15 16.13
CA GLU A 93 -10.28 4.41 15.14
C GLU A 93 -10.93 4.40 13.75
N GLU A 94 -12.19 4.82 13.65
CA GLU A 94 -12.91 4.93 12.38
C GLU A 94 -12.36 6.10 11.56
N PHE A 95 -12.20 5.88 10.25
CA PHE A 95 -11.72 6.94 9.38
C PHE A 95 -12.29 6.84 7.98
N THR A 96 -12.32 7.98 7.30
CA THR A 96 -12.32 8.03 5.84
C THR A 96 -10.97 8.51 5.34
N GLY A 97 -10.59 8.13 4.13
CA GLY A 97 -9.29 8.51 3.62
C GLY A 97 -9.18 8.50 2.11
N LEU A 98 -8.32 9.38 1.62
CA LEU A 98 -7.93 9.49 0.23
C LEU A 98 -6.43 9.29 0.10
N GLY A 99 -6.00 8.77 -1.04
CA GLY A 99 -4.59 8.57 -1.32
C GLY A 99 -4.26 8.75 -2.78
N LEU A 100 -3.06 9.24 -3.03
CA LEU A 100 -2.44 9.31 -4.34
C LEU A 100 -1.05 8.71 -4.25
N ARG A 101 -0.70 7.88 -5.23
CA ARG A 101 0.60 7.23 -5.31
C ARG A 101 1.13 7.26 -6.73
N ALA A 102 2.41 7.53 -6.87
CA ALA A 102 3.16 7.40 -8.11
C ALA A 102 4.24 6.33 -7.94
N GLN A 103 4.39 5.49 -8.95
CA GLN A 103 5.38 4.42 -8.99
C GLN A 103 6.16 4.49 -10.31
N LEU A 104 7.46 4.25 -10.26
CA LEU A 104 8.35 4.17 -11.41
C LEU A 104 9.19 2.90 -11.31
N LEU A 105 9.01 1.99 -12.26
CA LEU A 105 9.89 0.85 -12.50
C LEU A 105 10.87 1.22 -13.61
N LEU A 106 12.17 1.11 -13.33
CA LEU A 106 13.21 1.36 -14.34
C LEU A 106 13.18 0.30 -15.45
N ALA A 107 13.50 0.72 -16.67
CA ALA A 107 13.47 -0.14 -17.85
C ALA A 107 14.55 -1.24 -17.84
N ARG A 108 15.65 -1.01 -17.11
CA ARG A 108 16.82 -1.88 -17.07
C ARG A 108 17.29 -2.01 -15.63
N PRO A 109 17.78 -3.19 -15.23
CA PRO A 109 18.45 -3.36 -13.96
C PRO A 109 19.64 -2.41 -13.81
N VAL A 110 19.86 -1.95 -12.59
CA VAL A 110 21.03 -1.17 -12.19
C VAL A 110 21.77 -1.98 -11.15
N LEU A 111 23.06 -2.25 -11.34
CA LEU A 111 23.85 -3.09 -10.42
C LEU A 111 23.22 -4.48 -10.15
N GLY A 112 22.61 -5.11 -11.16
CA GLY A 112 22.00 -6.44 -11.03
C GLY A 112 20.65 -6.49 -10.29
N ALA A 113 20.05 -5.33 -10.00
CA ALA A 113 18.74 -5.24 -9.37
C ALA A 113 17.77 -4.39 -10.19
N GLU A 114 16.51 -4.79 -10.24
CA GLU A 114 15.42 -3.95 -10.72
C GLU A 114 15.05 -2.93 -9.64
N PHE A 115 14.82 -1.69 -10.04
CA PHE A 115 14.49 -0.59 -9.13
C PHE A 115 13.06 -0.14 -9.34
N VAL A 116 12.32 -0.12 -8.24
CA VAL A 116 10.98 0.44 -8.15
C VAL A 116 11.01 1.60 -7.16
N PHE A 117 10.68 2.80 -7.63
CA PHE A 117 10.52 3.98 -6.80
C PHE A 117 9.04 4.23 -6.57
N GLU A 118 8.63 4.51 -5.33
CA GLU A 118 7.28 4.89 -4.98
C GLU A 118 7.28 6.21 -4.20
N LEU A 119 6.30 7.07 -4.51
CA LEU A 119 5.97 8.26 -3.76
C LEU A 119 4.47 8.26 -3.48
N GLY A 120 4.07 8.47 -2.24
CA GLY A 120 2.68 8.38 -1.80
C GLY A 120 2.27 9.52 -0.88
N TYR A 121 1.09 10.06 -1.12
CA TYR A 121 0.37 10.93 -0.20
C TYR A 121 -0.91 10.26 0.28
N ARG A 122 -1.22 10.40 1.57
CA ARG A 122 -2.47 9.90 2.15
C ARG A 122 -3.04 10.92 3.13
N ALA A 123 -4.33 11.15 2.99
CA ALA A 123 -5.17 11.93 3.88
C ALA A 123 -6.11 10.98 4.62
N ARG A 124 -6.18 11.04 5.94
CA ARG A 124 -7.19 10.35 6.74
C ARG A 124 -7.87 11.34 7.68
N ASP A 125 -9.18 11.23 7.77
CA ASP A 125 -10.02 12.04 8.62
C ASP A 125 -10.77 11.09 9.56
N TYR A 126 -10.63 11.34 10.86
CA TYR A 126 -11.24 10.61 11.96
C TYR A 126 -12.23 11.57 12.64
N ASP A 127 -13.52 11.31 12.50
CA ASP A 127 -14.55 12.23 12.98
C ASP A 127 -14.58 12.36 14.51
N VAL A 128 -14.12 11.31 15.21
CA VAL A 128 -14.04 11.27 16.67
C VAL A 128 -12.59 11.19 17.12
N SER A 129 -12.22 12.05 18.08
CA SER A 129 -10.91 11.98 18.74
C SER A 129 -11.07 12.23 20.24
N PRO A 130 -10.44 11.42 21.11
CA PRO A 130 -10.42 11.68 22.55
C PRO A 130 -9.54 12.90 22.93
N HIS A 131 -8.82 13.47 21.97
CA HIS A 131 -7.82 14.51 22.20
C HIS A 131 -8.12 15.84 21.48
N GLY A 132 -9.28 15.96 20.83
CA GLY A 132 -9.71 17.18 20.17
C GLY A 132 -11.19 17.15 19.79
N PRO A 133 -11.95 18.24 19.99
CA PRO A 133 -13.38 18.28 19.70
C PRO A 133 -13.70 18.22 18.20
N ASP A 134 -12.75 18.61 17.34
CA ASP A 134 -12.92 18.65 15.89
C ASP A 134 -12.48 17.36 15.18
N GLY A 135 -12.24 16.27 15.94
CA GLY A 135 -11.70 15.03 15.40
C GLY A 135 -10.18 15.08 15.13
N ARG A 136 -9.68 14.11 14.35
CA ARG A 136 -8.27 14.00 13.97
C ARG A 136 -8.11 13.96 12.45
N HIS A 137 -7.18 14.77 11.93
CA HIS A 137 -6.85 14.85 10.52
C HIS A 137 -5.38 14.56 10.30
N ASP A 138 -5.09 13.44 9.64
CA ASP A 138 -3.72 12.98 9.41
C ASP A 138 -3.35 13.09 7.93
N ARG A 139 -2.24 13.76 7.65
CA ARG A 139 -1.64 13.87 6.31
C ARG A 139 -0.27 13.21 6.31
N ARG A 140 -0.14 12.12 5.54
CA ARG A 140 1.09 11.34 5.41
C ARG A 140 1.69 11.50 4.03
N LEU A 141 2.98 11.85 3.99
CA LEU A 141 3.82 11.77 2.79
C LEU A 141 4.84 10.66 3.00
N GLY A 142 5.04 9.80 2.01
CA GLY A 142 6.02 8.72 2.09
C GLY A 142 6.68 8.46 0.75
N ALA A 143 7.91 7.94 0.81
CA ALA A 143 8.65 7.48 -0.34
C ALA A 143 9.36 6.18 0.00
N ASP A 144 9.51 5.31 -0.99
CA ASP A 144 10.28 4.09 -0.88
C ASP A 144 11.00 3.71 -2.18
N VAL A 145 12.05 2.93 -1.99
CA VAL A 145 12.85 2.33 -3.07
C VAL A 145 12.90 0.84 -2.81
N THR A 146 12.39 0.06 -3.75
CA THR A 146 12.46 -1.41 -3.73
C THR A 146 13.46 -1.90 -4.76
N LEU A 147 14.39 -2.73 -4.31
CA LEU A 147 15.37 -3.43 -5.12
C LEU A 147 14.96 -4.90 -5.23
N ILE A 148 14.87 -5.42 -6.46
CA ILE A 148 14.58 -6.83 -6.73
C ILE A 148 15.83 -7.44 -7.37
N PHE A 149 16.49 -8.36 -6.66
CA PHE A 149 17.76 -8.94 -7.09
C PHE A 149 17.51 -10.10 -8.05
N SER A 150 17.36 -9.80 -9.34
CA SER A 150 17.03 -10.78 -10.38
C SER A 150 18.13 -11.81 -10.65
N ASP A 151 19.38 -11.44 -10.40
CA ASP A 151 20.54 -12.31 -10.66
C ASP A 151 20.74 -13.36 -9.54
N ILE A 152 20.02 -13.22 -8.43
CA ILE A 152 20.00 -14.20 -7.34
C ILE A 152 18.69 -14.97 -7.46
N ASP A 153 18.64 -15.90 -8.40
CA ASP A 153 17.54 -16.85 -8.55
C ASP A 153 17.89 -18.14 -7.81
N TYR A 154 17.21 -18.38 -6.68
CA TYR A 154 17.26 -19.67 -5.98
C TYR A 154 15.90 -20.34 -6.04
N TYR A 155 15.75 -21.31 -6.96
CA TYR A 155 14.51 -22.05 -7.21
C TYR A 155 13.30 -21.16 -7.58
N GLY A 156 13.52 -20.10 -8.36
CA GLY A 156 12.46 -19.19 -8.81
C GLY A 156 12.05 -18.14 -7.77
N PHE A 157 12.92 -17.87 -6.77
CA PHE A 157 12.71 -16.84 -5.77
C PHE A 157 13.81 -15.78 -5.81
N ASN A 158 13.40 -14.52 -5.87
CA ASN A 158 14.27 -13.36 -5.99
C ASN A 158 14.23 -12.60 -4.65
N PRO A 159 15.38 -12.36 -4.01
CA PRO A 159 15.45 -11.49 -2.84
C PRO A 159 14.95 -10.08 -3.16
N THR A 160 14.28 -9.46 -2.19
CA THR A 160 13.84 -8.07 -2.27
C THR A 160 14.29 -7.27 -1.06
N MET A 161 14.65 -6.01 -1.28
CA MET A 161 14.96 -5.05 -0.23
C MET A 161 14.22 -3.75 -0.50
N THR A 162 13.41 -3.30 0.46
CA THR A 162 12.71 -2.02 0.40
C THR A 162 13.24 -1.10 1.48
N ILE A 163 13.69 0.09 1.08
CA ILE A 163 14.02 1.18 2.01
C ILE A 163 12.89 2.19 1.93
N TYR A 164 12.32 2.56 3.07
CA TYR A 164 11.18 3.49 3.10
C TYR A 164 11.33 4.56 4.17
N GLY A 165 10.69 5.70 3.90
CA GLY A 165 10.56 6.82 4.83
C GLY A 165 9.19 7.47 4.68
N SER A 166 8.61 7.94 5.78
CA SER A 166 7.37 8.70 5.77
C SER A 166 7.21 9.61 6.97
N VAL A 167 6.55 10.73 6.73
CA VAL A 167 6.18 11.75 7.73
C VAL A 167 4.67 11.83 7.76
N THR A 168 4.09 11.81 8.96
CA THR A 168 2.66 12.07 9.22
C THR A 168 2.54 13.35 10.03
N ASN A 169 1.80 14.32 9.50
CA ASN A 169 1.40 15.52 10.22
C ASN A 169 -0.07 15.40 10.60
N SER A 170 -0.38 15.66 11.86
CA SER A 170 -1.72 15.63 12.43
C SER A 170 -2.11 17.00 12.99
N ASN A 171 -3.40 17.31 13.01
CA ASN A 171 -3.90 18.45 13.78
C ASN A 171 -3.73 18.27 15.30
N ILE A 172 -3.51 17.03 15.76
CA ILE A 172 -3.24 16.68 17.15
C ILE A 172 -1.83 16.10 17.23
N GLY A 173 -0.88 16.88 17.77
CA GLY A 173 0.55 16.55 17.75
C GLY A 173 0.95 15.22 18.40
N LEU A 174 0.09 14.62 19.24
CA LEU A 174 0.29 13.26 19.76
C LEU A 174 0.38 12.20 18.65
N TYR A 175 -0.22 12.47 17.49
CA TYR A 175 -0.26 11.55 16.34
C TYR A 175 0.72 11.91 15.22
N ASP A 176 1.55 12.94 15.42
CA ASP A 176 2.67 13.22 14.53
C ASP A 176 3.66 12.04 14.57
N ALA A 177 4.15 11.64 13.39
CA ALA A 177 5.00 10.46 13.30
C ALA A 177 5.97 10.52 12.13
N ASP A 178 7.24 10.32 12.45
CA ASP A 178 8.31 10.04 11.48
C ASP A 178 8.66 8.56 11.53
N ARG A 179 8.66 7.91 10.37
CA ARG A 179 8.97 6.48 10.26
C ARG A 179 9.93 6.26 9.12
N SER A 180 10.99 5.52 9.39
CA SER A 180 11.90 5.01 8.38
C SER A 180 12.24 3.56 8.70
N GLY A 181 12.48 2.77 7.66
CA GLY A 181 12.84 1.38 7.88
C GLY A 181 13.35 0.70 6.62
N ILE A 182 13.77 -0.54 6.83
CA ILE A 182 14.20 -1.46 5.78
C ILE A 182 13.35 -2.72 5.92
N ASN A 183 12.83 -3.21 4.82
CA ASN A 183 12.12 -4.47 4.73
C ASN A 183 12.88 -5.42 3.80
N PHE A 184 13.04 -6.67 4.23
CA PHE A 184 13.63 -7.72 3.41
C PHE A 184 12.55 -8.75 3.09
N GLY A 185 12.52 -9.22 1.84
CA GLY A 185 11.55 -10.19 1.38
C GLY A 185 12.12 -11.12 0.33
N ILE A 186 11.26 -12.02 -0.13
CA ILE A 186 11.49 -12.89 -1.27
C ILE A 186 10.25 -12.84 -2.16
N GLN A 187 10.45 -12.71 -3.46
CA GLN A 187 9.39 -12.69 -4.46
C GLN A 187 9.51 -13.90 -5.38
N SER A 188 8.39 -14.55 -5.66
CA SER A 188 8.29 -15.63 -6.64
C SER A 188 8.39 -15.07 -8.08
N ALA A 189 9.16 -15.74 -8.94
CA ALA A 189 9.33 -15.43 -10.36
C ALA A 189 8.44 -16.28 -11.30
N PHE A 190 7.59 -17.16 -10.74
CA PHE A 190 6.65 -18.02 -11.49
C PHE A 190 5.43 -17.28 -12.04
#